data_AF-A0A954C4Z2-F1
#
_entry.id   AF-A0A954C4Z2-F1
#
_cell.length_a   1.000
_cell.length_b   1.000
_cell.length_c   1.000
_cell.angle_alpha   90.00
_cell.angle_beta   90.00
_cell.angle_gamma   90.00
#
_symmetry.space_group_name_H-M   'P 1'
#
loop_
_entity.id
_entity.type
_entity.pdbx_description
1 polymer ?
#
loop_
_entity_poly.entity_id
_entity_poly.type
_entity_poly.pdbx_seq_one_letter_code
_entity_poly.pdbx_strand_id
1 'polypeptide(L)'
;MKHLGRMRIVLACAALVWGLSGDDAHAHFPLFDLPGPIVEPKQPFDLDMSYGHLFLGDRYAAQRPEWVGVAAVGGRPRDYTAAVTSTTDAVPRWRLRYTPRKPGDYVIGWHAGMFHERPERQILDFCKVVMHARSKGGQVGWDRALGSPLEILPLTRPYAIPVGATFRGRVVHHVHPEGQPSWDLRAEPMPNMIVEAETRSRPLPRRGAYLPAFRLNVKTDNDGVFAVSLPQKGWWMLSAATDGGPGEQGTSKILQRRAVMLVHVGDTVWDTPDPDPELAEALSKGAHDFSFKGTLRECLSALSGETGLMVKVRDVDLDREVTIEHARGTGAEVCDAIAFALGLAWRRIDGVVEFYTA
;
A
#
# COMPACT_ATOMS: atom_id res chain seq x y z
N MET A 1 -62.47 46.28 -8.00
CA MET A 1 -61.54 47.42 -8.09
C MET A 1 -60.82 47.51 -6.74
N LYS A 2 -59.51 47.35 -6.54
CA LYS A 2 -58.28 47.30 -7.35
C LYS A 2 -57.29 46.42 -6.55
N HIS A 3 -56.71 45.40 -7.17
CA HIS A 3 -55.27 45.24 -7.47
C HIS A 3 -54.33 45.19 -6.25
N LEU A 4 -53.76 44.03 -5.89
CA LEU A 4 -52.59 43.33 -6.47
C LEU A 4 -51.29 43.68 -5.71
N GLY A 5 -50.86 42.76 -4.85
CA GLY A 5 -49.52 42.72 -4.25
C GLY A 5 -49.05 41.27 -4.14
N ARG A 6 -48.82 40.62 -5.29
CA ARG A 6 -48.29 39.25 -5.36
C ARG A 6 -46.81 39.28 -5.01
N MET A 7 -46.46 38.98 -3.76
CA MET A 7 -45.11 38.63 -3.38
C MET A 7 -44.80 37.24 -3.95
N ARG A 8 -43.98 37.19 -4.99
CA ARG A 8 -43.48 35.94 -5.58
C ARG A 8 -42.52 35.30 -4.58
N ILE A 9 -43.01 34.37 -3.77
CA ILE A 9 -42.14 33.39 -3.11
C ILE A 9 -41.66 32.45 -4.22
N VAL A 10 -40.45 32.69 -4.71
CA VAL A 10 -39.71 31.72 -5.50
C VAL A 10 -39.31 30.61 -4.52
N LEU A 11 -40.11 29.55 -4.48
CA LEU A 11 -39.70 28.27 -3.92
C LEU A 11 -38.56 27.75 -4.80
N ALA A 12 -37.34 28.08 -4.41
CA ALA A 12 -36.17 27.34 -4.87
C ALA A 12 -36.27 25.95 -4.25
N CYS A 13 -36.88 25.01 -4.97
CA CYS A 13 -36.69 23.59 -4.74
C CYS A 13 -35.22 23.26 -5.02
N ALA A 14 -34.34 23.59 -4.08
CA ALA A 14 -33.08 22.89 -3.95
C ALA A 14 -33.46 21.45 -3.63
N ALA A 15 -33.37 20.59 -4.66
CA ALA A 15 -33.52 19.16 -4.51
C ALA A 15 -32.45 18.69 -3.52
N LEU A 16 -32.83 18.64 -2.25
CA LEU A 16 -32.15 17.90 -1.21
C LEU A 16 -32.41 16.43 -1.55
N VAL A 17 -31.72 15.93 -2.57
CA VAL A 17 -31.62 14.49 -2.81
C VAL A 17 -30.78 13.96 -1.66
N TRP A 18 -31.47 13.66 -0.56
CA TRP A 18 -30.99 12.73 0.43
C TRP A 18 -30.84 11.41 -0.32
N GLY A 19 -29.62 11.15 -0.77
CA GLY A 19 -29.19 9.83 -1.15
C GLY A 19 -29.30 8.93 0.07
N LEU A 20 -30.50 8.39 0.28
CA LEU A 20 -30.70 7.13 0.99
C LEU A 20 -30.17 6.02 0.08
N SER A 21 -28.85 6.04 -0.14
CA SER A 21 -28.12 4.89 -0.60
C SER A 21 -27.78 4.11 0.67
N GLY A 22 -28.58 3.10 0.97
CA GLY A 22 -28.11 2.00 1.81
C GLY A 22 -26.99 1.28 1.06
N ASP A 23 -25.80 1.87 1.07
CA ASP A 23 -24.57 1.19 0.70
C ASP A 23 -23.98 0.64 2.00
N ASP A 24 -23.62 -0.64 1.99
CA ASP A 24 -22.89 -1.32 3.05
C ASP A 24 -21.82 -0.38 3.62
N ALA A 25 -21.88 -0.16 4.94
CA ALA A 25 -20.90 0.63 5.67
C ALA A 25 -19.55 -0.11 5.67
N HIS A 26 -18.86 -0.06 4.53
CA HIS A 26 -17.45 -0.36 4.43
C HIS A 26 -16.71 0.95 4.75
N ALA A 27 -16.15 1.02 5.94
CA ALA A 27 -15.47 2.21 6.41
C ALA A 27 -14.18 2.42 5.59
N HIS A 28 -14.16 3.42 4.71
CA HIS A 28 -12.94 3.82 4.01
C HIS A 28 -11.86 4.29 4.98
N PHE A 29 -10.60 4.06 4.65
CA PHE A 29 -9.46 4.44 5.47
C PHE A 29 -8.63 5.57 4.83
N PRO A 30 -7.93 6.38 5.63
CA PRO A 30 -6.94 7.33 5.13
C PRO A 30 -5.76 6.58 4.50
N LEU A 31 -5.38 6.96 3.29
CA LEU A 31 -4.31 6.35 2.52
C LEU A 31 -3.31 7.39 2.02
N PHE A 32 -2.14 6.91 1.63
CA PHE A 32 -1.22 7.63 0.76
C PHE A 32 -1.18 6.95 -0.63
N ASP A 33 -1.23 7.74 -1.68
CA ASP A 33 -0.76 7.35 -3.01
C ASP A 33 0.72 7.75 -3.12
N LEU A 34 1.58 6.75 -3.34
CA LEU A 34 3.03 6.87 -3.22
C LEU A 34 3.72 6.40 -4.52
N PRO A 35 4.84 7.03 -4.92
CA PRO A 35 5.65 6.56 -6.05
C PRO A 35 6.37 5.23 -5.76
N GLY A 36 6.47 4.84 -4.49
CA GLY A 36 7.20 3.67 -3.99
C GLY A 36 7.72 3.93 -2.58
N PRO A 37 8.28 2.93 -1.87
CA PRO A 37 8.79 3.11 -0.50
C PRO A 37 10.18 3.74 -0.44
N ILE A 38 10.90 3.83 -1.57
CA ILE A 38 12.26 4.35 -1.67
C ILE A 38 12.26 5.62 -2.50
N VAL A 39 12.98 6.63 -2.02
CA VAL A 39 13.15 7.94 -2.68
C VAL A 39 14.62 8.35 -2.70
N GLU A 40 14.96 9.26 -3.61
CA GLU A 40 16.32 9.79 -3.71
C GLU A 40 16.51 11.01 -2.80
N PRO A 41 17.59 11.06 -1.99
CA PRO A 41 17.92 12.25 -1.22
C PRO A 41 18.03 13.49 -2.11
N LYS A 42 17.57 14.63 -1.59
CA LYS A 42 17.55 15.95 -2.26
C LYS A 42 16.68 16.02 -3.51
N GLN A 43 15.96 14.97 -3.89
CA GLN A 43 14.97 14.99 -4.96
C GLN A 43 13.56 15.08 -4.37
N PRO A 44 12.68 15.96 -4.90
CA PRO A 44 11.32 16.04 -4.42
C PRO A 44 10.51 14.81 -4.84
N PHE A 45 9.57 14.41 -4.00
CA PHE A 45 8.52 13.46 -4.34
C PHE A 45 7.17 13.97 -3.84
N ASP A 46 6.10 13.54 -4.50
CA ASP A 46 4.73 13.91 -4.14
C ASP A 46 4.13 12.81 -3.24
N LEU A 47 3.44 13.25 -2.18
CA LEU A 47 2.66 12.44 -1.25
C LEU A 47 1.20 12.86 -1.38
N ASP A 48 0.38 12.03 -2.00
CA ASP A 48 -1.03 12.31 -2.20
C ASP A 48 -1.86 11.59 -1.13
N MET A 49 -2.73 12.33 -0.46
CA MET A 49 -3.59 11.86 0.63
C MET A 49 -5.03 11.75 0.14
N SER A 50 -5.64 10.58 0.38
CA SER A 50 -6.99 10.22 -0.07
C SER A 50 -7.64 9.24 0.91
N TYR A 51 -8.90 8.88 0.65
CA TYR A 51 -9.59 7.77 1.34
C TYR A 51 -9.84 6.59 0.40
N GLY A 52 -9.94 5.38 0.94
CA GLY A 52 -10.39 4.20 0.19
C GLY A 52 -9.99 2.87 0.86
N HIS A 53 -10.06 1.80 0.08
CA HIS A 53 -9.54 0.48 0.41
C HIS A 53 -8.42 0.10 -0.56
N LEU A 54 -7.32 -0.47 -0.05
CA LEU A 54 -6.28 -0.98 -0.94
C LEU A 54 -6.78 -2.15 -1.78
N PHE A 55 -7.60 -3.04 -1.20
CA PHE A 55 -8.07 -4.25 -1.87
C PHE A 55 -9.05 -3.98 -3.03
N LEU A 56 -9.94 -2.97 -2.91
CA LEU A 56 -10.81 -2.52 -4.00
C LEU A 56 -10.07 -1.60 -4.98
N GLY A 57 -9.01 -0.94 -4.52
CA GLY A 57 -8.28 0.02 -5.33
C GLY A 57 -9.07 1.30 -5.63
N ASP A 58 -10.14 1.53 -4.89
CA ASP A 58 -10.98 2.72 -4.96
C ASP A 58 -10.30 3.91 -4.28
N ARG A 59 -10.70 5.11 -4.71
CA ARG A 59 -10.19 6.38 -4.20
C ARG A 59 -11.33 7.36 -4.06
N TYR A 60 -11.37 7.98 -2.89
CA TYR A 60 -12.32 9.01 -2.50
C TYR A 60 -11.58 10.26 -2.05
N ALA A 61 -12.22 11.41 -2.29
CA ALA A 61 -11.69 12.68 -1.85
C ALA A 61 -11.61 12.72 -0.32
N ALA A 62 -10.47 13.19 0.19
CA ALA A 62 -10.30 13.44 1.61
C ALA A 62 -10.73 14.87 1.95
N GLN A 63 -11.28 15.07 3.15
CA GLN A 63 -11.31 16.41 3.74
C GLN A 63 -9.89 16.95 3.88
N ARG A 64 -9.75 18.28 4.00
CA ARG A 64 -8.45 18.90 4.25
C ARG A 64 -7.82 18.28 5.51
N PRO A 65 -6.56 17.81 5.44
CA PRO A 65 -5.87 17.30 6.63
C PRO A 65 -5.84 18.34 7.74
N GLU A 66 -6.15 17.92 8.97
CA GLU A 66 -6.00 18.76 10.17
C GLU A 66 -4.53 18.90 10.56
N TRP A 67 -3.74 17.87 10.26
CA TRP A 67 -2.31 17.86 10.48
C TRP A 67 -1.60 17.01 9.43
N VAL A 68 -0.43 17.47 8.98
CA VAL A 68 0.52 16.66 8.22
C VAL A 68 1.89 16.87 8.82
N GLY A 69 2.62 15.81 9.12
CA GLY A 69 3.95 15.95 9.67
C GLY A 69 4.94 14.91 9.20
N VAL A 70 6.21 15.30 9.35
CA VAL A 70 7.36 14.49 8.94
C VAL A 70 8.37 14.44 10.06
N ALA A 71 8.67 13.22 10.53
CA ALA A 71 9.77 12.93 11.44
C ALA A 71 10.98 12.44 10.64
N ALA A 72 11.98 13.32 10.49
CA ALA A 72 13.24 13.00 9.85
C ALA A 72 14.26 12.40 10.83
N VAL A 73 15.30 11.76 10.31
CA VAL A 73 16.42 11.23 11.12
C VAL A 73 16.96 12.27 12.09
N GLY A 74 16.97 11.92 13.38
CA GLY A 74 17.50 12.76 14.47
C GLY A 74 16.68 14.03 14.78
N GLY A 75 15.50 14.20 14.16
CA GLY A 75 14.67 15.40 14.32
C GLY A 75 13.27 15.08 14.86
N ARG A 76 12.72 15.99 15.66
CA ARG A 76 11.31 15.97 16.08
C ARG A 76 10.38 16.06 14.86
N PRO A 77 9.16 15.48 14.91
CA PRO A 77 8.16 15.69 13.87
C PRO A 77 7.97 17.19 13.61
N ARG A 78 8.00 17.59 12.34
CA ARG A 78 7.72 18.96 11.91
C ARG A 78 6.36 19.00 11.23
N ASP A 79 5.62 20.07 11.48
CA ASP A 79 4.32 20.34 10.86
C ASP A 79 4.51 20.90 9.43
N TYR A 80 3.82 20.28 8.48
CA TYR A 80 3.78 20.61 7.05
C TYR A 80 2.36 20.92 6.56
N THR A 81 1.38 21.06 7.45
CA THR A 81 -0.05 21.25 7.11
C THR A 81 -0.28 22.47 6.21
N ALA A 82 0.46 23.55 6.45
CA ALA A 82 0.37 24.77 5.63
C ALA A 82 0.96 24.61 4.21
N ALA A 83 1.80 23.59 3.98
CA ALA A 83 2.43 23.32 2.69
C ALA A 83 1.61 22.38 1.79
N VAL A 84 0.48 21.86 2.28
CA VAL A 84 -0.37 20.93 1.55
C VAL A 84 -1.27 21.69 0.57
N THR A 85 -1.37 21.19 -0.66
CA THR A 85 -2.22 21.76 -1.73
C THR A 85 -3.25 20.74 -2.22
N SER A 86 -4.39 21.19 -2.73
CA SER A 86 -5.37 20.31 -3.37
C SER A 86 -4.95 19.98 -4.81
N THR A 87 -5.12 18.74 -5.24
CA THR A 87 -4.97 18.36 -6.66
C THR A 87 -6.24 18.68 -7.46
N THR A 88 -6.11 18.81 -8.77
CA THR A 88 -7.21 19.09 -9.71
C THR A 88 -7.67 17.84 -10.47
N ASP A 89 -7.44 16.66 -9.91
CA ASP A 89 -7.84 15.39 -10.51
C ASP A 89 -9.36 15.18 -10.41
N ALA A 90 -9.89 14.19 -11.16
CA ALA A 90 -11.31 13.82 -11.08
C ALA A 90 -11.75 13.41 -9.67
N VAL A 91 -10.85 12.81 -8.89
CA VAL A 91 -10.99 12.60 -7.45
C VAL A 91 -9.96 13.50 -6.75
N PRO A 92 -10.36 14.66 -6.19
CA PRO A 92 -9.44 15.58 -5.55
C PRO A 92 -8.68 14.94 -4.39
N ARG A 93 -7.37 15.16 -4.33
CA ARG A 93 -6.46 14.68 -3.27
C ARG A 93 -5.75 15.85 -2.62
N TRP A 94 -5.16 15.60 -1.46
CA TRP A 94 -4.28 16.58 -0.80
C TRP A 94 -2.84 16.16 -0.98
N ARG A 95 -2.01 17.06 -1.53
CA ARG A 95 -0.63 16.79 -1.89
C ARG A 95 0.34 17.51 -0.98
N LEU A 96 1.32 16.77 -0.45
CA LEU A 96 2.55 17.33 0.07
C LEU A 96 3.70 17.00 -0.88
N ARG A 97 4.36 18.02 -1.43
CA ARG A 97 5.62 17.85 -2.16
C ARG A 97 6.78 17.94 -1.17
N TYR A 98 7.42 16.82 -0.87
CA TYR A 98 8.48 16.75 0.14
C TYR A 98 9.85 16.50 -0.49
N THR A 99 10.91 17.11 0.06
CA THR A 99 12.30 16.87 -0.34
C THR A 99 13.12 16.39 0.86
N PRO A 100 13.55 15.12 0.88
CA PRO A 100 14.36 14.57 1.96
C PRO A 100 15.76 15.16 1.89
N ARG A 101 16.12 15.98 2.88
CA ARG A 101 17.39 16.72 2.87
C ARG A 101 18.63 15.83 3.09
N LYS A 102 18.45 14.71 3.79
CA LYS A 102 19.52 13.79 4.19
C LYS A 102 19.09 12.36 3.90
N PRO A 103 20.05 11.44 3.72
CA PRO A 103 19.73 10.02 3.68
C PRO A 103 19.15 9.51 5.02
N GLY A 104 18.31 8.49 4.93
CA GLY A 104 17.69 7.76 6.06
C GLY A 104 16.16 7.75 6.00
N ASP A 105 15.53 7.38 7.12
CA ASP A 105 14.08 7.15 7.14
C ASP A 105 13.28 8.37 7.57
N TYR A 106 12.18 8.57 6.86
CA TYR A 106 11.23 9.64 7.09
C TYR A 106 9.88 9.01 7.44
N VAL A 107 9.46 9.14 8.70
CA VAL A 107 8.10 8.77 9.10
C VAL A 107 7.20 9.94 8.79
N ILE A 108 6.25 9.72 7.88
CA ILE A 108 5.33 10.74 7.39
C ILE A 108 3.94 10.32 7.82
N GLY A 109 3.18 11.24 8.39
CA GLY A 109 1.79 10.97 8.75
C GLY A 109 0.89 12.16 8.57
N TRP A 110 -0.39 11.88 8.53
CA TRP A 110 -1.43 12.89 8.48
C TRP A 110 -2.63 12.48 9.32
N HIS A 111 -3.32 13.50 9.82
CA HIS A 111 -4.58 13.37 10.54
C HIS A 111 -5.67 13.87 9.63
N ALA A 112 -6.65 13.03 9.36
CA ALA A 112 -7.80 13.45 8.60
C ALA A 112 -8.73 14.30 9.48
N GLY A 113 -9.49 15.20 8.84
CA GLY A 113 -10.54 15.94 9.54
C GLY A 113 -11.55 15.01 10.20
N MET A 114 -11.96 15.33 11.43
CA MET A 114 -12.98 14.56 12.14
C MET A 114 -14.26 14.50 11.30
N PHE A 115 -14.79 13.29 11.12
CA PHE A 115 -16.07 13.11 10.42
C PHE A 115 -16.98 12.14 11.16
N HIS A 116 -18.25 12.14 10.75
CA HIS A 116 -19.27 11.25 11.27
C HIS A 116 -19.61 10.21 10.21
N GLU A 117 -19.34 8.94 10.50
CA GLU A 117 -19.85 7.84 9.67
C GLU A 117 -21.35 7.65 9.91
N ARG A 118 -21.78 7.85 11.16
CA ARG A 118 -23.17 7.85 11.61
C ARG A 118 -23.39 8.98 12.62
N PRO A 119 -24.63 9.45 12.85
CA PRO A 119 -24.91 10.56 13.78
C PRO A 119 -24.27 10.42 15.17
N GLU A 120 -24.16 9.18 15.65
CA GLU A 120 -23.64 8.79 16.96
C GLU A 120 -22.13 8.45 16.98
N ARG A 121 -21.49 8.31 15.81
CA ARG A 121 -20.10 7.83 15.70
C ARG A 121 -19.20 8.88 15.05
N GLN A 122 -18.25 9.40 15.83
CA GLN A 122 -17.18 10.28 15.36
C GLN A 122 -15.94 9.45 15.06
N ILE A 123 -15.25 9.76 13.97
CA ILE A 123 -14.03 9.06 13.57
C ILE A 123 -12.88 10.06 13.51
N LEU A 124 -11.77 9.70 14.17
CA LEU A 124 -10.46 10.32 14.03
C LEU A 124 -9.49 9.32 13.43
N ASP A 125 -8.85 9.75 12.35
CA ASP A 125 -8.05 8.89 11.49
C ASP A 125 -6.62 9.37 11.42
N PHE A 126 -5.70 8.47 11.75
CA PHE A 126 -4.27 8.74 11.79
C PHE A 126 -3.56 7.78 10.85
N CYS A 127 -3.06 8.28 9.73
CA CYS A 127 -2.34 7.47 8.75
C CYS A 127 -0.86 7.80 8.76
N LYS A 128 -0.01 6.79 8.64
CA LYS A 128 1.42 6.98 8.45
C LYS A 128 2.05 5.99 7.48
N VAL A 129 3.18 6.42 6.94
CA VAL A 129 4.07 5.62 6.10
C VAL A 129 5.52 5.97 6.42
N VAL A 130 6.44 5.06 6.12
CA VAL A 130 7.88 5.34 6.18
C VAL A 130 8.44 5.36 4.78
N MET A 131 9.07 6.48 4.43
CA MET A 131 9.77 6.66 3.16
C MET A 131 11.27 6.56 3.41
N HIS A 132 11.94 5.63 2.71
CA HIS A 132 13.38 5.48 2.81
C HIS A 132 14.09 6.37 1.80
N ALA A 133 14.75 7.43 2.27
CA ALA A 133 15.66 8.21 1.44
C ALA A 133 17.01 7.49 1.36
N ARG A 134 17.34 6.96 0.18
CA ARG A 134 18.48 6.06 -0.06
C ARG A 134 19.77 6.53 0.65
N SER A 135 20.36 5.68 1.48
CA SER A 135 21.56 6.00 2.29
C SER A 135 22.71 5.02 2.06
N LYS A 136 23.95 5.53 2.12
CA LYS A 136 25.17 4.71 2.15
C LYS A 136 25.53 4.23 3.58
N GLY A 137 24.60 4.30 4.55
CA GLY A 137 24.97 4.20 5.97
C GLY A 137 23.89 3.73 6.95
N GLY A 138 22.83 3.06 6.50
CA GLY A 138 21.92 2.32 7.37
C GLY A 138 20.45 2.76 7.33
N GLN A 139 19.60 1.89 7.88
CA GLN A 139 18.15 2.01 8.03
C GLN A 139 17.87 2.51 9.44
N VAL A 140 17.73 3.83 9.62
CA VAL A 140 17.64 4.48 10.92
C VAL A 140 16.47 5.46 10.92
N GLY A 141 15.63 5.37 11.96
CA GLY A 141 14.52 6.28 12.21
C GLY A 141 13.16 5.80 11.73
N TRP A 142 13.07 4.60 11.14
CA TRP A 142 11.80 3.99 10.70
C TRP A 142 10.85 3.64 11.86
N ASP A 143 11.38 3.50 13.07
CA ASP A 143 10.69 3.16 14.31
C ASP A 143 10.18 4.38 15.11
N ARG A 144 10.37 5.59 14.58
CA ARG A 144 9.96 6.82 15.27
C ARG A 144 8.44 6.94 15.38
N ALA A 145 7.99 7.37 16.56
CA ALA A 145 6.62 7.76 16.79
C ALA A 145 6.33 9.16 16.23
N LEU A 146 5.10 9.35 15.73
CA LEU A 146 4.55 10.67 15.42
C LEU A 146 3.76 11.25 16.60
N GLY A 147 3.36 10.40 17.56
CA GLY A 147 2.59 10.84 18.72
C GLY A 147 1.11 11.05 18.41
N SER A 148 0.57 10.35 17.43
CA SER A 148 -0.88 10.35 17.17
C SER A 148 -1.60 9.66 18.34
N PRO A 149 -2.80 10.10 18.77
CA PRO A 149 -3.50 9.52 19.93
C PRO A 149 -3.58 7.98 19.92
N LEU A 150 -3.82 7.38 18.75
CA LEU A 150 -3.62 5.95 18.50
C LEU A 150 -2.56 5.78 17.41
N GLU A 151 -1.60 4.90 17.62
CA GLU A 151 -0.48 4.71 16.68
C GLU A 151 -0.01 3.25 16.59
N ILE A 152 0.36 2.80 15.39
CA ILE A 152 1.04 1.52 15.15
C ILE A 152 2.54 1.76 15.05
N LEU A 153 3.36 1.37 16.03
CA LEU A 153 4.81 1.47 15.97
C LEU A 153 5.39 0.20 15.30
N PRO A 154 6.18 0.31 14.21
CA PRO A 154 6.79 -0.85 13.59
C PRO A 154 7.85 -1.46 14.50
N LEU A 155 7.89 -2.79 14.59
CA LEU A 155 9.00 -3.57 15.15
C LEU A 155 9.80 -4.28 14.05
N THR A 156 9.17 -4.49 12.89
CA THR A 156 9.83 -4.85 11.63
C THR A 156 9.92 -3.59 10.77
N ARG A 157 11.06 -3.36 10.11
CA ARG A 157 11.22 -2.25 9.15
C ARG A 157 10.11 -2.32 8.09
N PRO A 158 9.32 -1.25 7.90
CA PRO A 158 8.06 -1.28 7.13
C PRO A 158 8.23 -1.16 5.60
N TYR A 159 9.43 -1.40 5.09
CA TYR A 159 9.75 -1.36 3.66
C TYR A 159 10.85 -2.38 3.35
N ALA A 160 11.01 -2.73 2.07
CA ALA A 160 11.90 -3.82 1.63
C ALA A 160 11.74 -5.09 2.49
N ILE A 161 10.48 -5.43 2.78
CA ILE A 161 10.05 -6.66 3.44
C ILE A 161 9.93 -7.73 2.35
N PRO A 162 10.63 -8.88 2.45
CA PRO A 162 10.46 -9.97 1.50
C PRO A 162 9.04 -10.54 1.51
N VAL A 163 8.55 -11.00 0.36
CA VAL A 163 7.29 -11.75 0.28
C VAL A 163 7.33 -12.96 1.21
N GLY A 164 6.23 -13.16 1.96
CA GLY A 164 6.10 -14.25 2.93
C GLY A 164 6.73 -13.94 4.30
N ALA A 165 7.47 -12.83 4.44
CA ALA A 165 8.02 -12.43 5.74
C ALA A 165 6.92 -11.97 6.70
N THR A 166 7.23 -12.05 8.00
CA THR A 166 6.37 -11.57 9.07
C THR A 166 6.70 -10.13 9.43
N PHE A 167 5.69 -9.26 9.35
CA PHE A 167 5.74 -7.93 9.93
C PHE A 167 5.27 -7.99 11.39
N ARG A 168 6.03 -7.34 12.27
CA ARG A 168 5.63 -7.10 13.66
C ARG A 168 5.45 -5.62 13.89
N GLY A 169 4.41 -5.28 14.66
CA GLY A 169 4.15 -3.91 15.11
C GLY A 169 3.59 -3.91 16.52
N ARG A 170 3.55 -2.73 17.14
CA ARG A 170 2.94 -2.49 18.44
C ARG A 170 1.89 -1.40 18.32
N VAL A 171 0.66 -1.69 18.71
CA VAL A 171 -0.39 -0.67 18.84
C VAL A 171 -0.24 0.02 20.19
N VAL A 172 -0.17 1.34 20.19
CA VAL A 172 -0.06 2.17 21.38
C VAL A 172 -1.09 3.28 21.39
N HIS A 173 -1.51 3.68 22.58
CA HIS A 173 -2.26 4.90 22.82
C HIS A 173 -1.36 5.93 23.49
N HIS A 174 -1.18 7.09 22.86
CA HIS A 174 -0.41 8.18 23.43
C HIS A 174 -1.32 9.00 24.34
N VAL A 175 -0.99 9.05 25.63
CA VAL A 175 -1.70 9.91 26.57
C VAL A 175 -1.16 11.31 26.38
N HIS A 176 -2.01 12.26 25.96
CA HIS A 176 -1.68 13.68 25.84
C HIS A 176 -2.15 14.43 27.09
N PRO A 177 -1.29 14.72 28.08
CA PRO A 177 -1.61 15.73 29.07
C PRO A 177 -1.78 17.07 28.37
N GLU A 178 -2.75 17.88 28.81
CA GLU A 178 -2.95 19.22 28.25
C GLU A 178 -1.63 20.01 28.24
N GLY A 179 -1.30 20.60 27.09
CA GLY A 179 -0.13 21.46 26.91
C GLY A 179 1.20 20.72 26.63
N GLN A 180 1.24 19.38 26.56
CA GLN A 180 2.47 18.66 26.21
C GLN A 180 2.57 18.35 24.71
N PRO A 181 3.76 18.50 24.09
CA PRO A 181 3.96 18.16 22.69
C PRO A 181 3.80 16.64 22.47
N SER A 182 3.09 16.28 21.40
CA SER A 182 2.65 14.91 21.11
C SER A 182 3.74 13.83 21.02
N TRP A 183 4.99 14.21 20.76
CA TRP A 183 6.06 13.29 20.37
C TRP A 183 6.98 12.85 21.52
N ASP A 184 6.79 13.38 22.75
CA ASP A 184 7.53 13.00 23.97
C ASP A 184 6.61 12.29 25.00
N LEU A 185 5.48 11.76 24.53
CA LEU A 185 4.43 11.24 25.38
C LEU A 185 4.69 9.82 25.86
N ARG A 186 4.10 9.51 27.02
CA ARG A 186 3.96 8.14 27.48
C ARG A 186 2.99 7.42 26.55
N ALA A 187 3.52 6.40 25.87
CA ALA A 187 2.75 5.49 25.04
C ALA A 187 2.34 4.26 25.86
N GLU A 188 1.04 4.02 25.99
CA GLU A 188 0.50 2.85 26.66
C GLU A 188 0.22 1.75 25.63
N PRO A 189 0.66 0.49 25.86
CA PRO A 189 0.36 -0.61 24.95
C PRO A 189 -1.14 -0.91 24.93
N MET A 190 -1.65 -1.29 23.76
CA MET A 190 -3.07 -1.60 23.56
C MET A 190 -3.28 -3.12 23.39
N PRO A 191 -3.61 -3.85 24.46
CA PRO A 191 -3.78 -5.30 24.41
C PRO A 191 -5.11 -5.74 23.80
N ASN A 192 -5.17 -6.94 23.24
CA ASN A 192 -6.37 -7.57 22.67
C ASN A 192 -7.06 -6.78 21.54
N MET A 193 -6.34 -5.86 20.90
CA MET A 193 -6.81 -5.11 19.75
C MET A 193 -6.80 -5.99 18.51
N ILE A 194 -7.81 -5.85 17.65
CA ILE A 194 -7.77 -6.41 16.30
C ILE A 194 -6.96 -5.45 15.42
N VAL A 195 -5.99 -6.02 14.70
CA VAL A 195 -5.29 -5.35 13.62
C VAL A 195 -5.69 -6.02 12.31
N GLU A 196 -6.33 -5.26 11.44
CA GLU A 196 -6.72 -5.69 10.10
C GLU A 196 -5.58 -5.36 9.13
N ALA A 197 -5.12 -6.36 8.39
CA ALA A 197 -4.15 -6.23 7.31
C ALA A 197 -4.84 -6.46 5.97
N GLU A 198 -4.81 -5.47 5.08
CA GLU A 198 -5.34 -5.58 3.72
C GLU A 198 -4.29 -5.24 2.66
N THR A 199 -4.40 -5.87 1.50
CA THR A 199 -3.55 -5.61 0.33
C THR A 199 -4.37 -5.52 -0.94
N ARG A 200 -3.79 -4.96 -2.00
CA ARG A 200 -4.46 -4.83 -3.28
C ARG A 200 -4.72 -6.19 -3.92
N SER A 201 -5.98 -6.46 -4.25
CA SER A 201 -6.35 -7.63 -5.05
C SER A 201 -5.90 -7.50 -6.51
N ARG A 202 -5.39 -8.58 -7.09
CA ARG A 202 -5.10 -8.68 -8.53
C ARG A 202 -5.61 -10.03 -9.06
N PRO A 203 -6.65 -10.07 -9.92
CA PRO A 203 -7.50 -8.96 -10.36
C PRO A 203 -8.35 -8.36 -9.24
N LEU A 204 -8.89 -7.15 -9.46
CA LEU A 204 -9.83 -6.56 -8.52
C LEU A 204 -11.09 -7.44 -8.40
N PRO A 205 -11.60 -7.67 -7.18
CA PRO A 205 -12.79 -8.47 -6.96
C PRO A 205 -14.01 -7.75 -7.52
N ARG A 206 -15.02 -8.52 -7.95
CA ARG A 206 -16.33 -7.94 -8.28
C ARG A 206 -16.95 -7.32 -7.04
N ARG A 207 -17.69 -6.21 -7.20
CA ARG A 207 -18.41 -5.56 -6.10
C ARG A 207 -19.34 -6.58 -5.42
N GLY A 208 -19.25 -6.71 -4.10
CA GLY A 208 -20.00 -7.70 -3.31
C GLY A 208 -19.38 -9.11 -3.23
N ALA A 209 -18.18 -9.34 -3.76
CA ALA A 209 -17.48 -10.61 -3.57
C ALA A 209 -17.14 -10.87 -2.09
N TYR A 210 -16.96 -12.14 -1.71
CA TYR A 210 -16.42 -12.51 -0.41
C TYR A 210 -14.90 -12.28 -0.41
N LEU A 211 -14.43 -11.35 0.44
CA LEU A 211 -13.07 -10.77 0.38
C LEU A 211 -11.99 -11.30 1.37
N PRO A 212 -12.14 -12.44 2.10
CA PRO A 212 -11.13 -12.83 3.10
C PRO A 212 -9.76 -13.15 2.52
N ALA A 213 -9.63 -13.42 1.21
CA ALA A 213 -8.32 -13.69 0.60
C ALA A 213 -7.37 -12.47 0.61
N PHE A 214 -7.90 -11.26 0.86
CA PHE A 214 -7.14 -10.01 0.82
C PHE A 214 -7.19 -9.23 2.14
N ARG A 215 -7.78 -9.83 3.18
CA ARG A 215 -7.93 -9.25 4.51
C ARG A 215 -7.61 -10.29 5.57
N LEU A 216 -6.74 -9.96 6.51
CA LEU A 216 -6.36 -10.81 7.62
C LEU A 216 -6.46 -10.04 8.93
N ASN A 217 -7.16 -10.60 9.90
CA ASN A 217 -7.23 -10.05 11.26
C ASN A 217 -6.27 -10.80 12.17
N VAL A 218 -5.40 -10.05 12.84
CA VAL A 218 -4.54 -10.55 13.92
C VAL A 218 -4.87 -9.80 15.21
N LYS A 219 -4.48 -10.36 16.35
CA LYS A 219 -4.70 -9.71 17.66
C LYS A 219 -3.39 -9.29 18.28
N THR A 220 -3.42 -8.18 19.01
CA THR A 220 -2.30 -7.76 19.85
C THR A 220 -2.22 -8.59 21.13
N ASP A 221 -1.00 -8.88 21.59
CA ASP A 221 -0.72 -9.46 22.90
C ASP A 221 -0.82 -8.41 24.02
N ASN A 222 -0.45 -8.79 25.25
CA ASN A 222 -0.53 -7.92 26.43
C ASN A 222 0.36 -6.67 26.33
N ASP A 223 1.41 -6.69 25.51
CA ASP A 223 2.31 -5.56 25.27
C ASP A 223 1.90 -4.74 24.03
N GLY A 224 0.69 -4.98 23.51
CA GLY A 224 0.16 -4.35 22.33
C GLY A 224 0.81 -4.81 21.04
N VAL A 225 1.61 -5.89 21.06
CA VAL A 225 2.38 -6.37 19.90
C VAL A 225 1.54 -7.34 19.08
N PHE A 226 1.57 -7.17 17.76
CA PHE A 226 1.00 -8.12 16.80
C PHE A 226 2.06 -8.62 15.82
N ALA A 227 1.75 -9.73 15.17
CA ALA A 227 2.54 -10.31 14.08
C ALA A 227 1.60 -10.70 12.94
N VAL A 228 1.98 -10.37 11.70
CA VAL A 228 1.22 -10.70 10.50
C VAL A 228 2.16 -11.16 9.39
N SER A 229 1.85 -12.28 8.74
CA SER A 229 2.61 -12.74 7.56
C SER A 229 2.05 -12.10 6.30
N LEU A 230 2.93 -11.61 5.43
CA LEU A 230 2.57 -10.82 4.25
C LEU A 230 2.90 -11.61 2.96
N PRO A 231 2.01 -12.49 2.47
CA PRO A 231 2.31 -13.43 1.39
C PRO A 231 2.26 -12.83 -0.02
N GLN A 232 1.97 -11.53 -0.17
CA GLN A 232 1.82 -10.88 -1.46
C GLN A 232 2.68 -9.61 -1.51
N LYS A 233 3.27 -9.35 -2.69
CA LYS A 233 4.02 -8.12 -2.95
C LYS A 233 3.10 -6.91 -3.10
N GLY A 234 3.65 -5.73 -2.82
CA GLY A 234 2.98 -4.43 -2.93
C GLY A 234 2.71 -3.78 -1.57
N TRP A 235 1.86 -2.77 -1.60
CA TRP A 235 1.43 -2.04 -0.41
C TRP A 235 0.41 -2.84 0.39
N TRP A 236 0.65 -2.91 1.69
CA TRP A 236 -0.27 -3.42 2.69
C TRP A 236 -0.68 -2.29 3.62
N MET A 237 -1.96 -2.25 3.98
CA MET A 237 -2.52 -1.36 4.98
C MET A 237 -2.78 -2.16 6.24
N LEU A 238 -2.19 -1.72 7.34
CA LEU A 238 -2.43 -2.24 8.68
C LEU A 238 -3.27 -1.24 9.44
N SER A 239 -4.43 -1.64 9.94
CA SER A 239 -5.35 -0.74 10.65
C SER A 239 -5.77 -1.31 12.01
N ALA A 240 -5.80 -0.45 13.02
CA ALA A 240 -6.30 -0.77 14.36
C ALA A 240 -7.27 0.32 14.79
N ALA A 241 -8.38 -0.05 15.41
CA ALA A 241 -9.41 0.91 15.82
C ALA A 241 -9.88 0.65 17.25
N THR A 242 -10.10 1.73 18.00
CA THR A 242 -10.65 1.67 19.37
C THR A 242 -11.73 2.73 19.55
N ASP A 243 -12.72 2.42 20.38
CA ASP A 243 -13.76 3.34 20.79
C ASP A 243 -13.35 4.00 22.11
N GLY A 244 -13.22 5.33 22.10
CA GLY A 244 -12.76 6.14 23.23
C GLY A 244 -11.23 6.11 23.46
N GLY A 245 -10.76 6.99 24.33
CA GLY A 245 -9.48 6.87 25.01
C GLY A 245 -9.71 6.40 26.46
N PRO A 246 -8.68 5.92 27.19
CA PRO A 246 -8.81 5.62 28.61
C PRO A 246 -9.39 6.85 29.37
N GLY A 247 -10.61 6.71 29.92
CA GLY A 247 -11.26 7.77 30.72
C GLY A 247 -12.41 8.55 30.04
N GLU A 248 -12.75 8.29 28.77
CA GLU A 248 -13.83 9.01 28.05
C GLU A 248 -15.21 8.33 28.19
N GLN A 249 -15.51 7.71 29.34
CA GLN A 249 -16.84 7.14 29.60
C GLN A 249 -17.85 8.26 29.93
N GLY A 250 -18.91 8.41 29.12
CA GLY A 250 -20.08 9.24 29.50
C GLY A 250 -20.69 10.15 28.44
N THR A 251 -20.16 10.23 27.21
CA THR A 251 -20.82 10.96 26.11
C THR A 251 -21.76 10.04 25.33
N SER A 252 -22.87 10.58 24.79
CA SER A 252 -23.78 9.83 23.91
C SER A 252 -23.22 9.57 22.50
N LYS A 253 -22.00 10.04 22.23
CA LYS A 253 -21.28 9.87 20.95
C LYS A 253 -20.06 9.00 21.16
N ILE A 254 -19.92 7.96 20.35
CA ILE A 254 -18.74 7.09 20.32
C ILE A 254 -17.66 7.79 19.50
N LEU A 255 -16.55 8.15 20.14
CA LEU A 255 -15.36 8.65 19.45
C LEU A 255 -14.45 7.48 19.09
N GLN A 256 -14.45 7.07 17.83
CA GLN A 256 -13.54 6.05 17.33
C GLN A 256 -12.24 6.66 16.85
N ARG A 257 -11.11 6.10 17.30
CA ARG A 257 -9.77 6.43 16.82
C ARG A 257 -9.28 5.28 15.96
N ARG A 258 -8.75 5.55 14.77
CA ARG A 258 -8.16 4.53 13.88
C ARG A 258 -6.74 4.90 13.51
N ALA A 259 -5.83 3.98 13.78
CA ALA A 259 -4.43 4.08 13.37
C ALA A 259 -4.23 3.23 12.12
N VAL A 260 -3.67 3.83 11.09
CA VAL A 260 -3.37 3.20 9.80
C VAL A 260 -1.87 3.33 9.52
N MET A 261 -1.25 2.21 9.15
CA MET A 261 0.13 2.17 8.71
C MET A 261 0.23 1.47 7.36
N LEU A 262 0.87 2.13 6.39
CA LEU A 262 1.24 1.51 5.12
C LEU A 262 2.62 0.88 5.23
N VAL A 263 2.73 -0.37 4.80
CA VAL A 263 3.99 -1.12 4.71
C VAL A 263 4.15 -1.67 3.29
N HIS A 264 5.39 -1.76 2.82
CA HIS A 264 5.68 -2.25 1.47
C HIS A 264 6.43 -3.57 1.48
N VAL A 265 5.86 -4.56 0.78
CA VAL A 265 6.43 -5.89 0.56
C VAL A 265 6.98 -5.97 -0.86
N GLY A 266 8.24 -6.33 -1.02
CA GLY A 266 8.92 -6.46 -2.31
C GLY A 266 9.71 -7.76 -2.40
N ASP A 267 10.20 -8.08 -3.59
CA ASP A 267 10.83 -9.39 -3.86
C ASP A 267 12.28 -9.48 -3.34
N THR A 268 12.92 -8.38 -2.90
CA THR A 268 14.08 -8.29 -1.97
C THR A 268 14.62 -6.84 -1.88
N VAL A 269 15.72 -6.62 -1.14
CA VAL A 269 16.26 -5.38 -0.52
C VAL A 269 16.41 -4.15 -1.43
N TRP A 270 16.27 -4.28 -2.74
CA TRP A 270 16.30 -3.15 -3.63
C TRP A 270 15.27 -3.39 -4.73
N ASP A 271 14.10 -2.77 -4.60
CA ASP A 271 13.29 -2.38 -5.76
C ASP A 271 14.09 -1.32 -6.56
N THR A 272 15.27 -1.70 -7.03
CA THR A 272 15.73 -1.23 -8.33
C THR A 272 14.62 -1.57 -9.29
N PRO A 273 14.16 -0.61 -10.13
CA PRO A 273 13.38 -0.95 -11.31
C PRO A 273 14.00 -2.19 -11.94
N ASP A 274 13.17 -3.14 -12.38
CA ASP A 274 13.68 -4.31 -13.07
C ASP A 274 14.70 -3.81 -14.10
N PRO A 275 15.96 -4.27 -14.07
CA PRO A 275 17.00 -3.75 -14.96
C PRO A 275 16.59 -3.86 -16.44
N ASP A 276 15.58 -4.68 -16.71
CA ASP A 276 14.95 -4.85 -18.01
C ASP A 276 13.42 -4.89 -17.90
N PRO A 277 12.77 -3.71 -17.78
CA PRO A 277 11.33 -3.63 -17.53
C PRO A 277 10.51 -4.14 -18.72
N GLU A 278 11.04 -4.01 -19.94
CA GLU A 278 10.38 -4.49 -21.16
C GLU A 278 10.38 -6.02 -21.21
N LEU A 279 11.52 -6.65 -20.93
CA LEU A 279 11.60 -8.11 -20.84
C LEU A 279 10.76 -8.66 -19.69
N ALA A 280 10.75 -7.99 -18.53
CA ALA A 280 9.92 -8.38 -17.40
C ALA A 280 8.41 -8.31 -17.74
N GLU A 281 8.00 -7.26 -18.45
CA GLU A 281 6.63 -7.14 -18.96
C GLU A 281 6.31 -8.25 -19.97
N ALA A 282 7.21 -8.51 -20.94
CA ALA A 282 7.04 -9.60 -21.92
C ALA A 282 6.93 -10.98 -21.26
N LEU A 283 7.75 -11.26 -20.25
CA LEU A 283 7.74 -12.52 -19.49
C LEU A 283 6.45 -12.74 -18.69
N SER A 284 5.80 -11.65 -18.26
CA SER A 284 4.58 -11.69 -17.44
C SER A 284 3.28 -11.63 -18.24
N LYS A 285 3.36 -11.32 -19.52
CA LYS A 285 2.21 -11.20 -20.43
C LYS A 285 1.92 -12.52 -21.13
N GLY A 286 0.68 -12.64 -21.61
CA GLY A 286 0.24 -13.78 -22.41
C GLY A 286 -0.20 -14.98 -21.56
N ALA A 287 -0.96 -15.85 -22.21
CA ALA A 287 -1.28 -17.18 -21.72
C ALA A 287 -0.96 -18.14 -22.86
N HIS A 288 0.16 -18.82 -22.74
CA HIS A 288 0.70 -19.72 -23.74
C HIS A 288 0.34 -21.16 -23.40
N ASP A 289 0.19 -22.00 -24.42
CA ASP A 289 0.10 -23.46 -24.30
C ASP A 289 1.12 -24.06 -25.27
N PHE A 290 2.33 -24.30 -24.76
CA PHE A 290 3.47 -24.68 -25.56
C PHE A 290 3.71 -26.20 -25.47
N SER A 291 3.78 -26.84 -26.63
CA SER A 291 4.17 -28.25 -26.76
C SER A 291 5.07 -28.40 -27.98
N PHE A 292 6.14 -29.18 -27.85
CA PHE A 292 7.15 -29.29 -28.88
C PHE A 292 7.83 -30.66 -28.88
N LYS A 293 8.20 -31.15 -30.07
CA LYS A 293 9.03 -32.34 -30.26
C LYS A 293 9.98 -32.14 -31.44
N GLY A 294 11.27 -32.36 -31.21
CA GLY A 294 12.35 -32.19 -32.20
C GLY A 294 13.65 -31.81 -31.51
N THR A 295 14.54 -31.12 -32.21
CA THR A 295 15.81 -30.68 -31.61
C THR A 295 15.62 -29.53 -30.63
N LEU A 296 16.53 -29.38 -29.66
CA LEU A 296 16.51 -28.24 -28.74
C LEU A 296 16.58 -26.90 -29.48
N ARG A 297 17.36 -26.82 -30.56
CA ARG A 297 17.43 -25.64 -31.42
C ARG A 297 16.06 -25.22 -31.94
N GLU A 298 15.31 -26.17 -32.48
CA GLU A 298 13.97 -25.93 -33.01
C GLU A 298 12.98 -25.60 -31.88
N CYS A 299 13.10 -26.28 -30.74
CA CYS A 299 12.28 -26.01 -29.56
C CYS A 299 12.41 -24.55 -29.09
N LEU A 300 13.64 -24.03 -29.02
CA LEU A 300 13.89 -22.66 -28.57
C LEU A 300 13.47 -21.62 -29.62
N SER A 301 13.61 -21.95 -30.91
CA SER A 301 13.07 -21.12 -31.99
C SER A 301 11.54 -21.06 -31.94
N ALA A 302 10.88 -22.18 -31.67
CA ALA A 302 9.43 -22.25 -31.52
C ALA A 302 8.98 -21.47 -30.27
N LEU A 303 9.70 -21.59 -29.15
CA LEU A 303 9.45 -20.82 -27.93
C LEU A 303 9.50 -19.31 -28.20
N SER A 304 10.54 -18.86 -28.91
CA SER A 304 10.70 -17.44 -29.28
C SER A 304 9.53 -16.95 -30.14
N GLY A 305 9.07 -17.77 -31.10
CA GLY A 305 7.90 -17.46 -31.93
C GLY A 305 6.58 -17.38 -31.16
N GLU A 306 6.37 -18.30 -30.20
CA GLU A 306 5.16 -18.37 -29.38
C GLU A 306 5.07 -17.22 -28.37
N THR A 307 6.18 -16.89 -27.73
CA THR A 307 6.22 -15.93 -26.60
C THR A 307 6.64 -14.53 -27.01
N GLY A 308 7.25 -14.37 -28.20
CA GLY A 308 7.90 -13.13 -28.61
C GLY A 308 9.19 -12.82 -27.84
N LEU A 309 9.66 -13.74 -26.99
CA LEU A 309 10.89 -13.58 -26.21
C LEU A 309 12.11 -13.78 -27.10
N MET A 310 13.14 -12.96 -26.90
CA MET A 310 14.45 -13.20 -27.48
C MET A 310 15.19 -14.25 -26.65
N VAL A 311 15.51 -15.39 -27.27
CA VAL A 311 16.10 -16.55 -26.58
C VAL A 311 17.54 -16.77 -27.01
N LYS A 312 18.44 -16.95 -26.04
CA LYS A 312 19.83 -17.38 -26.23
C LYS A 312 20.09 -18.66 -25.46
N VAL A 313 21.17 -19.36 -25.84
CA VAL A 313 21.69 -20.50 -25.12
C VAL A 313 23.17 -20.36 -24.85
N ARG A 314 23.63 -20.95 -23.76
CA ARG A 314 25.03 -21.04 -23.40
C ARG A 314 25.34 -22.43 -22.83
N ASP A 315 26.39 -23.06 -23.32
CA ASP A 315 26.88 -24.35 -22.82
C ASP A 315 25.83 -25.47 -22.85
N VAL A 316 24.99 -25.50 -23.90
CA VAL A 316 23.98 -26.54 -24.13
C VAL A 316 24.16 -27.19 -25.51
N ASP A 317 24.04 -28.51 -25.57
CA ASP A 317 23.95 -29.23 -26.85
C ASP A 317 22.61 -28.93 -27.52
N LEU A 318 22.67 -28.23 -28.65
CA LEU A 318 21.50 -27.74 -29.38
C LEU A 318 20.85 -28.79 -30.26
N ASP A 319 21.58 -29.85 -30.61
CA ASP A 319 21.11 -30.85 -31.57
C ASP A 319 20.51 -32.08 -30.84
N ARG A 320 20.45 -32.05 -29.50
CA ARG A 320 19.75 -33.06 -28.70
C ARG A 320 18.24 -33.03 -28.95
N GLU A 321 17.65 -34.22 -29.04
CA GLU A 321 16.20 -34.38 -29.12
C GLU A 321 15.53 -34.03 -27.79
N VAL A 322 14.42 -33.30 -27.87
CA VAL A 322 13.63 -32.85 -26.73
C VAL A 322 12.15 -33.05 -26.97
N THR A 323 11.41 -33.28 -25.89
CA THR A 323 9.94 -33.28 -25.91
C THR A 323 9.44 -32.43 -24.76
N ILE A 324 8.62 -31.44 -25.06
CA ILE A 324 7.93 -30.57 -24.10
C ILE A 324 6.43 -30.83 -24.25
N GLU A 325 5.78 -31.22 -23.16
CA GLU A 325 4.33 -31.47 -23.15
C GLU A 325 3.66 -30.45 -22.23
N HIS A 326 2.70 -29.70 -22.78
CA HIS A 326 1.77 -28.86 -22.02
C HIS A 326 2.41 -27.81 -21.07
N ALA A 327 3.44 -27.11 -21.52
CA ALA A 327 3.97 -25.95 -20.80
C ALA A 327 2.99 -24.78 -20.93
N ARG A 328 2.26 -24.48 -19.84
CA ARG A 328 1.18 -23.48 -19.82
C ARG A 328 1.46 -22.34 -18.86
N GLY A 329 1.09 -21.14 -19.28
CA GLY A 329 1.14 -19.95 -18.44
C GLY A 329 1.75 -18.74 -19.15
N THR A 330 2.30 -17.84 -18.35
CA THR A 330 3.09 -16.69 -18.79
C THR A 330 4.39 -17.13 -19.45
N GLY A 331 5.05 -16.24 -20.19
CA GLY A 331 6.35 -16.54 -20.81
C GLY A 331 7.39 -17.05 -19.79
N ALA A 332 7.39 -16.53 -18.57
CA ALA A 332 8.23 -17.03 -17.48
C ALA A 332 7.89 -18.48 -17.07
N GLU A 333 6.61 -18.80 -16.88
CA GLU A 333 6.17 -20.13 -16.49
C GLU A 333 6.47 -21.18 -17.58
N VAL A 334 6.35 -20.81 -18.86
CA VAL A 334 6.77 -21.67 -19.98
C VAL A 334 8.29 -21.87 -19.97
N CYS A 335 9.07 -20.81 -19.71
CA CYS A 335 10.53 -20.93 -19.61
C CYS A 335 10.94 -21.83 -18.43
N ASP A 336 10.26 -21.74 -17.28
CA ASP A 336 10.48 -22.61 -16.12
C ASP A 336 10.16 -24.08 -16.44
N ALA A 337 9.03 -24.33 -17.11
CA ALA A 337 8.64 -25.68 -17.52
C ALA A 337 9.66 -26.31 -18.48
N ILE A 338 10.14 -25.54 -19.46
CA ILE A 338 11.18 -25.98 -20.41
C ILE A 338 12.50 -26.22 -19.68
N ALA A 339 12.94 -25.27 -18.85
CA ALA A 339 14.18 -25.43 -18.09
C ALA A 339 14.15 -26.69 -17.22
N PHE A 340 13.05 -26.91 -16.51
CA PHE A 340 12.83 -28.09 -15.69
C PHE A 340 12.84 -29.39 -16.50
N ALA A 341 12.06 -29.46 -17.59
CA ALA A 341 11.97 -30.64 -18.43
C ALA A 341 13.33 -31.04 -19.05
N LEU A 342 14.20 -30.07 -19.26
CA LEU A 342 15.44 -30.22 -20.00
C LEU A 342 16.71 -30.24 -19.14
N GLY A 343 16.55 -30.13 -17.81
CA GLY A 343 17.67 -30.05 -16.86
C GLY A 343 18.52 -28.80 -17.09
N LEU A 344 17.91 -27.69 -17.50
CA LEU A 344 18.56 -26.41 -17.71
C LEU A 344 18.18 -25.43 -16.60
N ALA A 345 18.97 -24.37 -16.49
CA ALA A 345 18.56 -23.15 -15.83
C ALA A 345 18.36 -22.05 -16.89
N TRP A 346 17.66 -20.99 -16.52
CA TRP A 346 17.57 -19.80 -17.35
C TRP A 346 17.74 -18.53 -16.53
N ARG A 347 18.14 -17.45 -17.20
CA ARG A 347 18.30 -16.13 -16.60
C ARG A 347 17.92 -15.04 -17.58
N ARG A 348 17.71 -13.83 -17.05
CA ARG A 348 17.55 -12.60 -17.83
C ARG A 348 18.89 -11.90 -17.95
N ILE A 349 19.29 -11.55 -19.17
CA ILE A 349 20.53 -10.82 -19.43
C ILE A 349 20.33 -9.93 -20.66
N ASP A 350 20.57 -8.62 -20.53
CA ASP A 350 20.59 -7.65 -21.63
C ASP A 350 19.44 -7.78 -22.67
N GLY A 351 18.16 -7.74 -22.25
CA GLY A 351 17.04 -7.85 -23.19
C GLY A 351 16.60 -9.27 -23.53
N VAL A 352 17.31 -10.30 -23.05
CA VAL A 352 17.09 -11.68 -23.51
C VAL A 352 16.92 -12.70 -22.38
N VAL A 353 16.24 -13.79 -22.71
CA VAL A 353 16.20 -15.03 -21.93
C VAL A 353 17.37 -15.90 -22.38
N GLU A 354 18.28 -16.22 -21.47
CA GLU A 354 19.39 -17.13 -21.75
C GLU A 354 19.19 -18.44 -20.98
N PHE A 355 19.10 -19.56 -21.69
CA PHE A 355 19.13 -20.91 -21.12
C PHE A 355 20.58 -21.43 -21.04
N TYR A 356 20.91 -22.11 -19.95
CA TYR A 356 22.24 -22.64 -19.71
C TYR A 356 22.20 -23.94 -18.90
N THR A 357 23.27 -24.72 -18.97
CA THR A 357 23.48 -25.87 -18.06
C THR A 357 23.80 -25.36 -16.67
N ALA A 358 23.06 -25.85 -15.66
CA ALA A 358 23.21 -25.43 -14.26
C ALA A 358 24.54 -25.91 -13.63
#